data_AF-A0A0U3MK55-F1
#
_entry.id   AF-A0A0U3MK55-F1
#
_cell.length_a   1.000
_cell.length_b   1.000
_cell.length_c   1.000
_cell.angle_alpha   90.00
_cell.angle_beta   90.00
_cell.angle_gamma   90.00
#
_symmetry.space_group_name_H-M   'P 1'
#
loop_
_entity.id
_entity.type
_entity.pdbx_description
1 polymer ?
#
loop_
_entity_poly.entity_id
_entity_poly.type
_entity_poly.pdbx_seq_one_letter_code
_entity_poly.pdbx_strand_id
1 'polypeptide(L)'
;MTSTSAPRKPVEQLSAQDLEAFPVWEYVYDDGNDDYPDQDETWVTPCAGPIIPANGYSLSVAAAIRLPCGLVYPAVVFCDVAEGWDVNAVGLLTTQGRLLFGNSDSPAEIRRLLKQLGLTQRDVFPLEFATRAPLASTGNPVTGTWTPRKLV
;
A
#
# COMPACT_ATOMS: atom_id res chain seq x y z
N MET A 1 -8.79 19.32 -21.97
CA MET A 1 -9.19 19.12 -20.56
C MET A 1 -7.91 18.82 -19.81
N THR A 2 -7.46 19.77 -19.00
CA THR A 2 -6.16 19.73 -18.33
C THR A 2 -6.22 18.70 -17.20
N SER A 3 -5.72 17.49 -17.46
CA SER A 3 -5.52 16.47 -16.44
C SER A 3 -4.47 16.98 -15.46
N THR A 4 -4.88 17.44 -14.28
CA THR A 4 -4.00 17.59 -13.12
C THR A 4 -3.58 16.20 -12.66
N SER A 5 -2.67 15.58 -13.40
CA SER A 5 -1.92 14.41 -12.94
C SER A 5 -0.89 14.93 -11.95
N ALA A 6 -0.99 14.53 -10.67
CA ALA A 6 0.08 14.82 -9.72
C ALA A 6 1.39 14.16 -10.19
N PRO A 7 2.55 14.76 -9.90
CA PRO A 7 3.83 14.27 -10.40
C PRO A 7 4.13 12.87 -9.86
N ARG A 8 4.77 12.05 -10.72
CA ARG A 8 5.36 10.76 -10.33
C ARG A 8 6.30 10.97 -9.13
N LYS A 9 6.40 9.96 -8.25
CA LYS A 9 7.34 9.99 -7.12
C LYS A 9 7.81 8.60 -6.73
N PRO A 10 8.95 8.50 -6.03
CA PRO A 10 9.38 7.23 -5.45
C PRO A 10 8.33 6.68 -4.48
N VAL A 11 8.08 5.38 -4.57
CA VAL A 11 7.02 4.72 -3.81
C VAL A 11 7.25 4.82 -2.30
N GLU A 12 8.51 4.88 -1.87
CA GLU A 12 8.91 5.10 -0.48
C GLU A 12 8.65 6.49 0.07
N GLN A 13 8.36 7.44 -0.81
CA GLN A 13 8.00 8.80 -0.46
C GLN A 13 6.48 9.05 -0.50
N LEU A 14 5.66 8.03 -0.76
CA LEU A 14 4.21 8.13 -0.63
C LEU A 14 3.83 8.45 0.83
N SER A 15 3.29 9.64 1.03
CA SER A 15 2.81 10.12 2.33
C SER A 15 1.31 9.90 2.51
N ALA A 16 0.83 10.09 3.74
CA ALA A 16 -0.61 10.02 4.02
C ALA A 16 -1.39 11.11 3.26
N GLN A 17 -0.80 12.30 3.08
CA GLN A 17 -1.41 13.39 2.32
C GLN A 17 -1.53 13.05 0.84
N ASP A 18 -0.52 12.39 0.26
CA ASP A 18 -0.56 11.94 -1.13
C ASP A 18 -1.69 10.92 -1.35
N LEU A 19 -1.81 9.97 -0.42
CA LEU A 19 -2.84 8.93 -0.43
C LEU A 19 -4.24 9.46 -0.17
N GLU A 20 -4.37 10.56 0.57
CA GLU A 20 -5.65 11.25 0.76
C GLU A 20 -6.08 12.02 -0.50
N ALA A 21 -5.12 12.66 -1.18
CA ALA A 21 -5.38 13.37 -2.44
C ALA A 21 -5.64 12.41 -3.60
N PHE A 22 -4.88 11.31 -3.66
CA PHE A 22 -4.96 10.28 -4.70
C PHE A 22 -4.94 8.90 -4.03
N PRO A 23 -6.09 8.22 -3.88
CA PRO A 23 -6.14 6.98 -3.11
C PRO A 23 -5.64 5.75 -3.86
N VAL A 24 -5.31 5.87 -5.14
CA VAL A 24 -4.82 4.77 -5.98
C VAL A 24 -3.64 5.25 -6.80
N TRP A 25 -2.54 4.50 -6.71
CA TRP A 25 -1.32 4.73 -7.47
C TRP A 25 -0.90 3.43 -8.13
N GLU A 26 -0.26 3.53 -9.29
CA GLU A 26 0.31 2.41 -10.03
C GLU A 26 1.81 2.60 -10.17
N TYR A 27 2.55 1.49 -10.17
CA TYR A 27 3.98 1.55 -10.48
C TYR A 27 4.19 2.00 -11.91
N VAL A 28 5.22 2.82 -12.11
CA VAL A 28 5.66 3.22 -13.44
C VAL A 28 6.39 2.03 -14.05
N TYR A 29 5.82 1.46 -15.10
CA TYR A 29 6.49 0.46 -15.93
C TYR A 29 7.46 1.16 -16.88
N ASP A 30 8.59 0.51 -17.15
CA ASP A 30 9.49 0.92 -18.23
C ASP A 30 8.71 0.88 -19.56
N ASP A 31 8.43 2.07 -20.10
CA ASP A 31 7.77 2.24 -21.39
C ASP A 31 8.77 2.20 -22.56
N GLY A 32 10.04 1.84 -22.28
CA GLY A 32 11.14 1.85 -23.24
C GLY A 32 11.60 3.26 -23.60
N ASN A 33 11.20 4.27 -22.82
CA ASN A 33 11.62 5.65 -23.01
C ASN A 33 12.89 5.93 -22.18
N ASP A 34 14.02 6.06 -22.87
CA ASP A 34 15.38 6.28 -22.34
C ASP A 34 15.56 7.57 -21.50
N ASP A 35 14.50 8.37 -21.34
CA ASP A 35 14.55 9.61 -20.56
C ASP A 35 14.68 9.35 -19.04
N TYR A 36 14.31 8.15 -18.55
CA TYR A 36 14.31 7.82 -17.11
C TYR A 36 14.68 6.35 -16.79
N PRO A 37 15.90 5.90 -17.13
CA PRO A 37 16.32 4.49 -17.03
C PRO A 37 16.36 3.92 -15.59
N ASP A 38 16.28 4.76 -14.56
CA ASP A 38 16.38 4.35 -13.14
C ASP A 38 15.06 4.52 -12.35
N GLN A 39 13.91 4.67 -13.04
CA GLN A 39 12.61 4.90 -12.38
C GLN A 39 11.65 3.71 -12.45
N ASP A 40 12.03 2.62 -13.10
CA ASP A 40 11.20 1.42 -13.11
C ASP A 40 11.08 0.81 -11.70
N GLU A 41 9.94 0.17 -11.43
CA GLU A 41 9.65 -0.65 -10.23
C GLU A 41 9.78 0.01 -8.85
N THR A 42 10.18 1.28 -8.81
CA THR A 42 10.44 2.05 -7.58
C THR A 42 9.68 3.36 -7.56
N TRP A 43 9.15 3.81 -8.71
CA TRP A 43 8.32 5.00 -8.82
C TRP A 43 6.86 4.65 -9.06
N VAL A 44 5.99 5.55 -8.61
CA VAL A 44 4.55 5.45 -8.76
C VAL A 44 3.97 6.72 -9.36
N THR A 45 2.84 6.56 -10.05
CA THR A 45 2.03 7.64 -10.60
C THR A 45 0.60 7.51 -10.09
N PRO A 46 -0.11 8.61 -9.81
CA PRO A 46 -1.50 8.53 -9.36
C PRO A 46 -2.38 8.06 -10.52
N CYS A 47 -3.31 7.16 -10.25
CA CYS A 47 -4.32 6.79 -11.22
C CYS A 47 -5.27 7.97 -11.48
N ALA A 48 -5.91 7.98 -12.65
CA ALA A 48 -6.76 9.11 -13.10
C ALA A 48 -7.99 9.38 -12.22
N GLY A 49 -8.36 8.46 -11.32
CA GLY A 49 -9.51 8.62 -10.44
C GLY A 49 -9.42 7.79 -9.16
N PRO A 50 -10.33 8.03 -8.20
CA PRO A 50 -10.30 7.40 -6.89
C PRO A 50 -10.96 6.01 -6.91
N ILE A 51 -10.81 5.25 -7.99
CA ILE A 51 -11.41 3.94 -8.17
C ILE A 51 -10.27 2.95 -8.43
N ILE A 52 -10.26 1.84 -7.69
CA ILE A 52 -9.29 0.78 -7.92
C ILE A 52 -9.71 0.05 -9.20
N PRO A 53 -8.85 -0.01 -10.25
CA PRO A 53 -9.18 -0.66 -11.51
C PRO A 53 -9.45 -2.15 -11.31
N ALA A 54 -10.37 -2.75 -12.08
CA ALA A 54 -10.73 -4.16 -11.91
C ALA A 54 -9.63 -5.15 -12.34
N ASN A 55 -8.67 -4.69 -13.15
CA ASN A 55 -7.59 -5.47 -13.74
C ASN A 55 -6.21 -4.85 -13.46
N GLY A 56 -6.09 -4.06 -12.40
CA GLY A 56 -4.82 -3.45 -12.02
C GLY A 56 -3.80 -4.46 -11.53
N TYR A 57 -2.54 -4.17 -11.81
CA TYR A 57 -1.37 -4.87 -11.32
C TYR A 57 -0.44 -3.86 -10.66
N SER A 58 0.31 -4.31 -9.65
CA SER A 58 1.29 -3.51 -8.94
C SER A 58 0.69 -2.17 -8.50
N LEU A 59 -0.37 -2.24 -7.69
CA LEU A 59 -1.05 -1.06 -7.18
C LEU A 59 -0.55 -0.72 -5.77
N SER A 60 -0.49 0.57 -5.49
CA SER A 60 -0.36 1.13 -4.15
C SER A 60 -1.67 1.83 -3.79
N VAL A 61 -2.46 1.20 -2.92
CA VAL A 61 -3.82 1.62 -2.59
C VAL A 61 -3.89 2.18 -1.17
N ALA A 62 -4.47 3.37 -1.02
CA ALA A 62 -4.72 3.98 0.28
C ALA A 62 -5.71 3.15 1.10
N ALA A 63 -5.38 2.92 2.36
CA ALA A 63 -6.20 2.17 3.31
C ALA A 63 -6.16 2.77 4.71
N ALA A 64 -7.11 2.37 5.54
CA ALA A 64 -7.00 2.43 6.99
C ALA A 64 -6.72 1.03 7.53
N ILE A 65 -5.79 0.91 8.48
CA ILE A 65 -5.48 -0.36 9.12
C ILE A 65 -5.71 -0.27 10.61
N ARG A 66 -6.49 -1.22 11.14
CA ARG A 66 -6.72 -1.42 12.56
C ARG A 66 -5.90 -2.60 13.05
N LEU A 67 -5.15 -2.37 14.12
CA LEU A 67 -4.41 -3.39 14.84
C LEU A 67 -5.30 -4.05 15.92
N PRO A 68 -5.02 -5.29 16.35
CA PRO A 68 -5.72 -5.94 17.46
C PRO A 68 -5.71 -5.15 18.77
N CYS A 69 -4.65 -4.40 19.05
CA CYS A 69 -4.57 -3.51 20.22
C CYS A 69 -5.48 -2.27 20.13
N GLY A 70 -6.23 -2.09 19.04
CA GLY A 70 -7.18 -1.00 18.84
C GLY A 70 -6.59 0.25 18.18
N LEU A 71 -5.28 0.30 17.95
CA LEU A 71 -4.65 1.40 17.21
C LEU A 71 -5.05 1.37 15.73
N VAL A 72 -5.20 2.54 15.14
CA VAL A 72 -5.55 2.72 13.72
C VAL A 72 -4.53 3.61 13.03
N TYR A 73 -4.04 3.17 11.88
CA TYR A 73 -3.07 3.90 11.07
C TYR A 73 -3.62 4.18 9.67
N PRO A 74 -3.32 5.36 9.10
CA PRO A 74 -3.33 5.48 7.64
C PRO A 74 -2.27 4.52 7.07
N ALA A 75 -2.58 3.89 5.95
CA ALA A 75 -1.75 2.86 5.38
C ALA A 75 -1.79 2.87 3.85
N VAL A 76 -0.81 2.20 3.26
CA VAL A 76 -0.78 1.80 1.86
C VAL A 76 -0.79 0.28 1.78
N VAL A 77 -1.67 -0.27 0.96
CA VAL A 77 -1.72 -1.70 0.63
C VAL A 77 -1.12 -1.87 -0.76
N PHE A 78 -0.09 -2.70 -0.85
CA PHE A 78 0.54 -3.09 -2.11
C PHE A 78 -0.12 -4.37 -2.61
N CYS A 79 -0.82 -4.30 -3.74
CA CYS A 79 -1.67 -5.40 -4.19
C CYS A 79 -1.77 -5.53 -5.70
N ASP A 80 -2.14 -6.73 -6.12
CA ASP A 80 -2.64 -7.04 -7.44
C ASP A 80 -4.14 -7.33 -7.34
N VAL A 81 -4.92 -6.92 -8.35
CA VAL A 81 -6.39 -7.09 -8.34
C VAL A 81 -6.93 -7.84 -9.55
N ALA A 82 -6.09 -8.08 -10.56
CA ALA A 82 -6.50 -8.70 -11.82
C ALA A 82 -6.98 -10.15 -11.70
N GLU A 83 -6.43 -10.92 -10.76
CA GLU A 83 -6.84 -12.32 -10.50
C GLU A 83 -7.55 -12.48 -9.14
N GLY A 84 -8.07 -11.37 -8.62
CA GLY A 84 -8.58 -11.26 -7.25
C GLY A 84 -7.66 -10.39 -6.39
N TRP A 85 -8.12 -10.10 -5.17
CA TRP A 85 -7.42 -9.21 -4.25
C TRP A 85 -6.25 -9.95 -3.58
N ASP A 86 -5.04 -9.79 -4.12
CA ASP A 86 -3.82 -10.33 -3.53
C ASP A 86 -2.97 -9.23 -2.92
N VAL A 87 -2.69 -9.34 -1.61
CA VAL A 87 -1.91 -8.34 -0.87
C VAL A 87 -0.48 -8.85 -0.71
N ASN A 88 0.45 -8.14 -1.34
CA ASN A 88 1.88 -8.43 -1.31
C ASN A 88 2.55 -7.84 -0.07
N ALA A 89 2.18 -6.62 0.30
CA ALA A 89 2.72 -5.92 1.45
C ALA A 89 1.78 -4.82 1.95
N VAL A 90 2.06 -4.35 3.16
CA VAL A 90 1.33 -3.29 3.85
C VAL A 90 2.32 -2.29 4.45
N GLY A 91 2.17 -1.00 4.13
CA GLY A 91 2.90 0.08 4.77
C GLY A 91 2.03 0.84 5.77
N LEU A 92 2.36 0.77 7.06
CA LEU A 92 1.77 1.65 8.08
C LEU A 92 2.46 3.02 8.04
N LEU A 93 1.68 4.10 7.91
CA LEU A 93 2.19 5.47 7.91
C LEU A 93 2.13 6.04 9.32
N THR A 94 3.27 6.06 9.99
CA THR A 94 3.41 6.60 11.34
C THR A 94 3.98 8.02 11.31
N THR A 95 3.92 8.72 12.44
CA THR A 95 4.56 10.04 12.58
C THR A 95 6.09 9.97 12.51
N GLN A 96 6.68 8.78 12.70
CA GLN A 96 8.12 8.53 12.64
C GLN A 96 8.58 8.01 11.26
N GLY A 97 7.65 7.87 10.32
CA GLY A 97 7.90 7.32 8.99
C GLY A 97 7.07 6.07 8.69
N ARG A 98 7.40 5.40 7.60
CA ARG A 98 6.68 4.22 7.12
C ARG A 98 7.28 2.94 7.67
N LEU A 99 6.42 2.03 8.15
CA LEU A 99 6.78 0.67 8.50
C LEU A 99 6.14 -0.29 7.50
N LEU A 100 6.97 -0.98 6.73
CA LEU A 100 6.55 -1.88 5.67
C LEU A 100 6.61 -3.32 6.15
N PHE A 101 5.48 -4.03 6.11
CA PHE A 101 5.40 -5.47 6.32
C PHE A 101 5.09 -6.15 4.99
N GLY A 102 5.95 -7.06 4.54
CA GLY A 102 5.80 -7.82 3.30
C GLY A 102 5.59 -9.32 3.53
N ASN A 103 4.97 -9.99 2.57
CA ASN A 103 4.83 -11.46 2.58
C ASN A 103 6.18 -12.19 2.59
N SER A 104 7.23 -11.55 2.08
CA SER A 104 8.58 -12.11 1.97
C SER A 104 9.47 -11.79 3.18
N ASP A 105 8.98 -11.03 4.16
CA ASP A 105 9.79 -10.64 5.31
C ASP A 105 10.25 -11.85 6.14
N SER A 106 11.50 -11.77 6.60
CA SER A 106 12.03 -12.76 7.53
C SER A 106 11.45 -12.56 8.93
N PRO A 107 11.39 -13.62 9.77
CA PRO A 107 11.08 -13.50 11.20
C PRO A 107 11.88 -12.41 11.94
N ALA A 108 13.14 -12.20 11.55
CA ALA A 108 14.00 -11.18 12.15
C ALA A 108 13.55 -9.76 11.77
N GLU A 109 13.15 -9.57 10.52
CA GLU A 109 12.65 -8.30 10.00
C GLU A 109 11.32 -7.92 10.66
N ILE A 110 10.40 -8.87 10.77
CA ILE A 110 9.12 -8.66 11.49
C ILE A 110 9.39 -8.25 12.94
N ARG A 111 10.30 -8.92 13.66
CA ARG A 111 10.68 -8.53 15.03
C ARG A 111 11.27 -7.12 15.09
N ARG A 112 12.07 -6.72 14.10
CA ARG A 112 12.64 -5.36 14.01
C ARG A 112 11.52 -4.32 13.91
N LEU A 113 10.55 -4.54 13.03
CA LEU A 113 9.40 -3.65 12.81
C LEU A 113 8.49 -3.58 14.05
N LEU A 114 8.19 -4.72 14.68
CA LEU A 114 7.44 -4.78 15.93
C LEU A 114 8.14 -3.98 17.05
N LYS A 115 9.46 -4.08 17.15
CA LYS A 115 10.26 -3.29 18.10
C LYS A 115 10.20 -1.79 17.78
N GLN A 116 10.20 -1.39 16.51
CA GLN A 116 10.02 0.00 16.11
C GLN A 116 8.62 0.53 16.48
N LEU A 117 7.58 -0.30 16.37
CA LEU A 117 6.24 0.04 16.87
C LEU A 117 6.15 0.07 18.40
N GLY A 118 7.07 -0.58 19.10
CA GLY A 118 6.97 -0.79 20.56
C GLY A 118 5.85 -1.75 20.95
N LEU A 119 5.44 -2.64 20.05
CA LEU A 119 4.30 -3.55 20.22
C LEU A 119 4.72 -5.01 20.06
N THR A 120 3.92 -5.93 20.60
CA THR A 120 4.14 -7.37 20.39
C THR A 120 3.44 -7.86 19.13
N GLN A 121 3.78 -9.07 18.68
CA GLN A 121 3.11 -9.70 17.54
C GLN A 121 1.59 -9.82 17.73
N ARG A 122 1.12 -10.07 18.97
CA ARG A 122 -0.31 -10.21 19.30
C ARG A 122 -1.05 -8.87 19.27
N ASP A 123 -0.33 -7.78 19.52
CA ASP A 123 -0.90 -6.43 19.48
C ASP A 123 -1.06 -5.92 18.04
N VAL A 124 -0.29 -6.49 17.10
CA VAL A 124 -0.20 -6.04 15.71
C VAL A 124 -0.95 -6.96 14.75
N PHE A 125 -0.84 -8.29 14.86
CA PHE A 125 -1.44 -9.21 13.89
C PHE A 125 -2.62 -10.01 14.45
N PRO A 126 -3.66 -10.29 13.63
CA PRO A 126 -3.80 -9.90 12.21
C PRO A 126 -4.12 -8.42 12.03
N LEU A 127 -3.67 -7.83 10.90
CA LEU A 127 -4.07 -6.48 10.51
C LEU A 127 -5.45 -6.54 9.88
N GLU A 128 -6.37 -5.68 10.31
CA GLU A 128 -7.63 -5.45 9.58
C GLU A 128 -7.46 -4.23 8.70
N PHE A 129 -7.85 -4.30 7.42
CA PHE A 129 -7.76 -3.18 6.49
C PHE A 129 -9.10 -2.86 5.86
N ALA A 130 -9.25 -1.59 5.48
CA ALA A 130 -10.31 -1.09 4.61
C ALA A 130 -9.71 -0.08 3.62
N THR A 131 -9.89 -0.28 2.31
CA THR A 131 -9.42 0.66 1.29
C THR A 131 -10.19 1.97 1.37
N ARG A 132 -9.56 3.07 0.93
CA ARG A 132 -10.21 4.38 0.82
C ARG A 132 -10.93 4.57 -0.52
N ALA A 133 -10.51 3.84 -1.54
CA ALA A 133 -11.13 3.81 -2.86
C ALA A 133 -11.98 2.53 -3.03
N PRO A 134 -13.16 2.62 -3.67
CA PRO A 134 -13.92 1.45 -4.06
C PRO A 134 -13.25 0.68 -5.20
N LEU A 135 -13.47 -0.62 -5.23
CA LEU A 135 -13.09 -1.47 -6.36
C LEU A 135 -14.08 -1.31 -7.50
N ALA A 136 -13.58 -1.11 -8.73
CA ALA A 136 -14.42 -0.87 -9.91
C ALA A 136 -15.47 -1.97 -10.14
N SER A 137 -15.14 -3.22 -9.85
CA SER A 137 -16.04 -4.37 -10.08
C SER A 137 -17.20 -4.45 -9.07
N THR A 138 -17.05 -3.92 -7.87
CA THR A 138 -18.06 -4.02 -6.80
C THR A 138 -18.68 -2.68 -6.42
N GLY A 139 -18.03 -1.56 -6.76
CA GLY A 139 -18.41 -0.22 -6.30
C GLY A 139 -18.20 0.02 -4.81
N ASN A 140 -17.59 -0.92 -4.08
CA ASN A 140 -17.41 -0.85 -2.64
C ASN A 140 -15.93 -0.84 -2.25
N PRO A 141 -15.56 -0.20 -1.12
CA PRO A 141 -14.25 -0.38 -0.51
C PRO A 141 -13.98 -1.86 -0.24
N VAL A 142 -12.72 -2.27 -0.43
CA VAL A 142 -12.28 -3.63 -0.10
C VAL A 142 -11.90 -3.66 1.37
N THR A 143 -12.43 -4.64 2.10
CA THR A 143 -12.09 -4.89 3.49
C THR A 143 -11.56 -6.30 3.66
N GLY A 144 -10.62 -6.50 4.56
CA GLY A 144 -10.10 -7.83 4.85
C GLY A 144 -9.14 -7.86 6.03
N THR A 145 -8.58 -9.04 6.25
CA THR A 145 -7.50 -9.25 7.21
C THR A 145 -6.23 -9.65 6.49
N TRP A 146 -5.10 -9.14 6.94
CA TRP A 146 -3.78 -9.52 6.42
C TRP A 146 -2.83 -9.88 7.55
N THR A 147 -2.05 -10.93 7.32
CA THR A 147 -0.99 -11.40 8.22
C THR A 147 0.21 -11.80 7.36
N PRO A 148 1.45 -11.46 7.76
CA PRO A 148 2.64 -11.93 7.07
C PRO A 148 2.65 -13.46 6.98
N ARG A 149 3.08 -14.01 5.84
CA ARG A 149 3.11 -15.48 5.62
C ARG A 149 4.01 -16.21 6.62
N LYS A 150 5.02 -15.54 7.17
CA LYS A 150 5.98 -16.09 8.12
C LYS A 150 5.90 -15.33 9.43
N LEU A 151 5.07 -15.80 10.36
CA LEU A 151 5.10 -15.31 11.73
C LEU A 151 6.17 -16.03 12.55
N VAL A 152 6.61 -15.39 13.63
CA VAL A 152 7.55 -15.96 14.63
C VAL A 152 6.77 -16.71 15.69
#